data_AF-A0A8J6FXJ1-F1
#
_entry.id   AF-A0A8J6FXJ1-F1
#
_cell.length_a   1.000
_cell.length_b   1.000
_cell.length_c   1.000
_cell.angle_alpha   90.00
_cell.angle_beta   90.00
_cell.angle_gamma   90.00
#
_symmetry.space_group_name_H-M   'P 1'
#
loop_
_entity.id
_entity.type
_entity.pdbx_description
1 polymer ?
#
loop_
_entity_poly.entity_id
_entity_poly.type
_entity_poly.pdbx_seq_one_letter_code
_entity_poly.pdbx_strand_id
1 'polypeptide(L)'
;FVCIVDCKGPPSKENTEILTGSWSEQSYPQNTEATYKCRPGYRTLGTIVRVCRRGKWVALNPSRKCRKKPCGHPGDTPFGSFRLEVGTGFEFGAKVVYTCNEGYQLLGEIDYRECDADGWVNDIPLCEVVKCLPVTDPENGRIVSGALEPDQEYSFGHVVRFECNAGFKVEGQKEMHCSDNGLWSNEKPRCVEISCTAPEVENGVALSQKLSYKQNERFQYQCHQGFVYRERGDAICTASGWNPQPFCEEKTCHPLYIENGDYSPYRIKHRSGDEIKYTCKDGFSPATLETVVKCTSSGWIPYPRCTSFFET
;
A
#
# COMPACT_ATOMS: atom_id res chain seq x y z
N PHE A 1 25.10 28.35 80.11
CA PHE A 1 25.72 28.90 78.89
C PHE A 1 25.28 28.06 77.70
N VAL A 2 24.47 28.62 76.78
CA VAL A 2 24.17 27.96 75.51
C VAL A 2 25.37 28.19 74.60
N CYS A 3 26.08 27.14 74.18
CA CYS A 3 27.14 27.28 73.18
C CYS A 3 26.52 27.71 71.84
N ILE A 4 26.57 29.00 71.57
CA ILE A 4 26.28 29.59 70.27
C ILE A 4 27.49 29.29 69.40
N VAL A 5 27.30 28.45 68.39
CA VAL A 5 28.36 28.06 67.46
C VAL A 5 27.96 28.57 66.08
N ASP A 6 28.78 29.48 65.56
CA ASP A 6 28.61 30.11 64.26
C ASP A 6 29.02 29.15 63.14
N CYS A 7 28.43 29.36 61.96
CA CYS A 7 28.77 28.56 60.78
C CYS A 7 30.07 29.07 60.17
N LYS A 8 31.02 28.18 59.94
CA LYS A 8 32.29 28.50 59.29
C LYS A 8 32.11 28.49 57.78
N GLY A 9 32.39 29.62 57.14
CA GLY A 9 32.31 29.78 55.69
C GLY A 9 30.89 29.85 55.12
N PRO A 10 30.79 30.12 53.81
CA PRO A 10 29.52 30.35 53.15
C PRO A 10 28.65 29.09 53.05
N PRO A 11 27.33 29.26 52.87
CA PRO A 11 26.40 28.17 52.59
C PRO A 11 26.82 27.32 51.36
N SER A 12 26.57 26.01 51.40
CA SER A 12 26.93 25.11 50.30
C SER A 12 26.19 25.45 49.01
N LYS A 13 26.88 25.35 47.87
CA LYS A 13 26.28 25.51 46.53
C LYS A 13 25.91 24.14 45.98
N GLU A 14 24.65 23.95 45.60
CA GLU A 14 24.21 22.74 44.89
C GLU A 14 24.15 22.96 43.37
N ASN A 15 24.07 21.87 42.61
CA ASN A 15 24.11 21.89 41.14
C ASN A 15 22.82 22.45 40.50
N THR A 16 21.70 22.47 41.21
CA THR A 16 20.39 22.91 40.70
C THR A 16 19.96 24.27 41.28
N GLU A 17 20.78 24.83 42.16
CA GLU A 17 20.46 26.00 42.97
C GLU A 17 21.54 27.09 42.80
N ILE A 18 21.14 28.33 43.01
CA ILE A 18 21.98 29.53 42.98
C ILE A 18 21.78 30.24 44.31
N LEU A 19 22.86 30.43 45.06
CA LEU A 19 22.86 31.19 46.29
C LEU A 19 22.64 32.68 45.98
N THR A 20 21.68 33.30 46.64
CA THR A 20 21.35 34.72 46.46
C THR A 20 22.10 35.59 47.46
N GLY A 21 22.61 36.74 47.01
CA GLY A 21 23.39 37.67 47.83
C GLY A 21 24.89 37.41 47.84
N SER A 22 25.65 38.28 48.52
CA SER A 22 27.09 38.22 48.67
C SER A 22 27.47 37.51 49.97
N TRP A 23 28.31 36.48 49.88
CA TRP A 23 28.72 35.62 50.99
C TRP A 23 30.25 35.52 51.07
N SER A 24 30.91 36.60 51.50
CA SER A 24 32.37 36.73 51.56
C SER A 24 32.96 36.59 52.97
N GLU A 25 32.13 36.49 54.00
CA GLU A 25 32.59 36.40 55.39
C GLU A 25 33.08 34.99 55.75
N GLN A 26 34.01 34.93 56.70
CA GLN A 26 34.61 33.68 57.18
C GLN A 26 33.73 32.95 58.22
N SER A 27 32.84 33.67 58.91
CA SER A 27 31.92 33.10 59.92
C SER A 27 30.58 33.82 59.90
N TYR A 28 29.47 33.08 59.99
CA TYR A 28 28.12 33.62 59.99
C TYR A 28 27.41 33.33 61.32
N PRO A 29 26.78 34.34 61.95
CA PRO A 29 26.07 34.19 63.23
C PRO A 29 24.98 33.12 63.19
N GLN A 30 24.66 32.53 64.34
CA GLN A 30 23.50 31.67 64.49
C GLN A 30 22.20 32.35 64.02
N ASN A 31 21.32 31.59 63.36
CA ASN A 31 20.07 32.04 62.74
C ASN A 31 20.23 32.91 61.48
N THR A 32 21.45 33.08 60.94
CA THR A 32 21.63 33.66 59.60
C THR A 32 20.91 32.80 58.56
N GLU A 33 20.12 33.42 57.70
CA GLU A 33 19.34 32.75 56.65
C GLU A 33 19.96 32.95 55.27
N ALA A 34 20.25 31.84 54.61
CA ALA A 34 20.73 31.80 53.25
C ALA A 34 19.60 31.41 52.30
N THR A 35 19.23 32.34 51.42
CA THR A 35 18.18 32.12 50.43
C THR A 35 18.78 31.64 49.11
N TYR A 36 18.12 30.67 48.47
CA TYR A 36 18.51 30.10 47.19
C TYR A 36 17.39 30.27 46.15
N LYS A 37 17.80 30.52 44.91
CA LYS A 37 16.95 30.47 43.71
C LYS A 37 17.29 29.22 42.90
N CYS A 38 16.33 28.69 42.17
CA CYS A 38 16.62 27.59 41.23
C CYS A 38 17.41 28.12 40.03
N ARG A 39 18.28 27.27 39.48
CA ARG A 39 18.91 27.53 38.18
C ARG A 39 17.86 27.56 37.05
N PRO A 40 18.13 28.24 35.92
CA PRO A 40 17.29 28.16 34.73
C PRO A 40 16.99 26.70 34.36
N GLY A 41 15.75 26.42 33.95
CA GLY A 41 15.26 25.06 33.70
C GLY A 41 14.73 24.31 34.93
N TYR A 42 14.84 24.88 36.13
CA TYR A 42 14.31 24.31 37.36
C TYR A 42 13.28 25.22 38.02
N ARG A 43 12.33 24.63 38.74
CA ARG A 43 11.30 25.32 39.52
C ARG A 43 11.15 24.72 40.91
N THR A 44 10.65 25.52 41.85
CA THR A 44 10.36 25.13 43.23
C THR A 44 9.02 25.72 43.68
N LEU A 45 8.35 25.07 44.63
CA LEU A 45 7.12 25.55 45.26
C LEU A 45 7.46 26.50 46.42
N GLY A 46 8.08 27.63 46.10
CA GLY A 46 8.48 28.67 47.04
C GLY A 46 9.98 28.70 47.36
N THR A 47 10.39 29.67 48.17
CA THR A 47 11.79 29.97 48.46
C THR A 47 12.48 28.85 49.25
N ILE A 48 13.70 28.51 48.81
CA ILE A 48 14.59 27.55 49.47
C ILE A 48 15.48 28.33 50.42
N VAL A 49 15.39 28.02 51.72
CA VAL A 49 16.14 28.72 52.78
C VAL A 49 16.93 27.70 53.60
N ARG A 50 18.22 27.97 53.79
CA ARG A 50 19.08 27.24 54.74
C ARG A 50 19.45 28.18 55.89
N VAL A 51 19.35 27.70 57.12
CA VAL A 51 19.62 28.50 58.33
C VAL A 51 20.84 27.95 59.06
N CYS A 52 21.70 28.83 59.54
CA CYS A 52 22.81 28.42 60.40
C CYS A 52 22.31 28.00 61.79
N ARG A 53 22.43 26.70 62.12
CA ARG A 53 22.09 26.16 63.45
C ARG A 53 23.24 25.29 63.97
N ARG A 54 23.78 25.64 65.14
CA ARG A 54 24.83 24.89 65.86
C ARG A 54 26.05 24.59 64.95
N GLY A 55 26.52 25.60 64.22
CA GLY A 55 27.68 25.51 63.32
C GLY A 55 27.46 24.82 61.98
N LYS A 56 26.22 24.43 61.63
CA LYS A 56 25.88 23.81 60.34
C LYS A 56 24.74 24.54 59.63
N TRP A 57 24.83 24.60 58.31
CA TRP A 57 23.74 25.05 57.44
C TRP A 57 22.70 23.94 57.31
N VAL A 58 21.47 24.19 57.78
CA VAL A 58 20.38 23.21 57.72
C VAL A 58 19.22 23.76 56.90
N ALA A 59 18.59 22.91 56.09
CA ALA A 59 17.43 23.31 55.29
C ALA A 59 16.24 23.59 56.20
N LEU A 60 15.66 24.79 56.10
CA LEU A 60 14.47 25.17 56.86
C LEU A 60 13.24 24.37 56.41
N ASN A 61 13.14 24.06 55.11
CA ASN A 61 12.08 23.26 54.51
C ASN A 61 12.68 22.18 53.60
N PRO A 62 13.00 20.97 54.10
CA PRO A 62 13.68 19.93 53.33
C PRO A 62 12.92 19.40 52.10
N SER A 63 11.59 19.58 52.06
CA SER A 63 10.75 19.18 50.93
C SER A 63 10.80 20.18 49.75
N ARG A 64 11.23 21.43 49.99
CA ARG A 64 11.41 22.44 48.95
C ARG A 64 12.75 22.22 48.27
N LYS A 65 12.70 21.56 47.11
CA LYS A 65 13.86 21.27 46.26
C LYS A 65 13.57 21.74 44.85
N CYS A 66 14.61 22.16 44.15
CA CYS A 66 14.51 22.48 42.73
C CYS A 66 14.26 21.20 41.93
N ARG A 67 13.15 21.17 41.19
CA ARG A 67 12.80 20.09 40.25
C ARG A 67 12.83 20.65 38.83
N LYS A 68 12.97 19.77 37.84
CA LYS A 68 12.92 20.18 36.44
C LYS A 68 11.60 20.90 36.14
N LYS A 69 11.68 21.98 35.36
CA LYS A 69 10.50 22.70 34.87
C LYS A 69 9.88 21.88 33.73
N PRO A 70 8.56 21.62 33.75
CA PRO A 70 7.88 21.02 32.61
C PRO A 70 7.68 22.08 31.52
N CYS A 71 7.96 21.73 30.26
CA CYS A 71 7.68 22.59 29.11
C CYS A 71 6.24 22.46 28.61
N GLY A 72 5.50 21.43 29.04
CA GLY A 72 4.16 21.12 28.53
C GLY A 72 4.22 20.32 27.23
N HIS A 73 3.08 20.15 26.58
CA HIS A 73 2.99 19.36 25.34
C HIS A 73 3.82 20.00 24.23
N PRO A 74 4.65 19.24 23.49
CA PRO A 74 5.49 19.78 22.41
C PRO A 74 4.69 20.27 21.20
N GLY A 75 3.41 19.90 21.08
CA GLY A 75 2.53 20.26 19.97
C GLY A 75 2.46 19.15 18.92
N ASP A 76 1.27 18.97 18.33
CA ASP A 76 1.08 18.01 17.24
C ASP A 76 1.32 18.71 15.90
N THR A 77 1.94 18.00 14.95
CA THR A 77 2.07 18.48 13.57
C THR A 77 1.04 17.78 12.68
N PRO A 78 0.36 18.48 11.77
CA PRO A 78 -0.51 17.83 10.80
C PRO A 78 0.27 16.81 9.97
N PHE A 79 -0.32 15.65 9.73
CA PHE A 79 0.27 14.58 8.91
C PHE A 79 1.66 14.10 9.39
N GLY A 80 1.90 14.17 10.69
CA GLY A 80 3.07 13.59 11.32
C GLY A 80 2.79 13.20 12.77
N SER A 81 3.83 12.66 13.40
CA SER A 81 3.82 12.28 14.81
C SER A 81 5.16 12.67 15.43
N PHE A 82 5.23 12.67 16.76
CA PHE A 82 6.49 12.87 17.47
C PHE A 82 6.71 11.77 18.51
N ARG A 83 7.98 11.50 18.81
CA ARG A 83 8.41 10.59 19.88
C ARG A 83 9.39 11.27 20.81
N LEU A 84 9.31 10.92 22.09
CA LEU A 84 10.30 11.36 23.08
C LEU A 84 11.60 10.57 22.86
N GLU A 85 12.66 11.27 22.49
CA GLU A 85 13.99 10.70 22.26
C GLU A 85 14.86 10.77 23.53
N VAL A 86 14.79 11.89 24.25
CA VAL A 86 15.52 12.09 25.50
C VAL A 86 14.56 12.46 26.62
N GLY A 87 14.72 11.77 27.75
CA GLY A 87 13.93 11.99 28.97
C GLY A 87 12.80 11.00 29.17
N THR A 88 12.10 11.12 30.29
CA THR A 88 10.95 10.28 30.67
C THR A 88 9.62 11.06 30.66
N GLY A 89 9.67 12.34 30.32
CA GLY A 89 8.53 13.24 30.22
C GLY A 89 8.95 14.59 29.64
N PHE A 90 7.99 15.50 29.47
CA PHE A 90 8.20 16.82 28.86
C PHE A 90 8.76 17.84 29.86
N GLU A 91 9.94 17.55 30.38
CA GLU A 91 10.67 18.35 31.37
C GLU A 91 12.02 18.85 30.85
N PHE A 92 12.61 19.83 31.51
CA PHE A 92 13.88 20.44 31.13
C PHE A 92 14.97 19.40 30.74
N GLY A 93 15.54 19.60 29.55
CA GLY A 93 16.49 18.71 28.89
C GLY A 93 15.84 17.55 28.10
N ALA A 94 14.51 17.53 27.95
CA ALA A 94 13.83 16.57 27.09
C ALA A 94 13.96 16.94 25.62
N LYS A 95 14.09 15.93 24.75
CA LYS A 95 14.13 16.11 23.30
C LYS A 95 13.09 15.24 22.64
N VAL A 96 12.27 15.82 21.77
CA VAL A 96 11.29 15.11 20.95
C VAL A 96 11.69 15.20 19.49
N VAL A 97 11.51 14.12 18.75
CA VAL A 97 11.78 14.05 17.31
C VAL A 97 10.48 13.77 16.59
N TYR A 98 10.23 14.52 15.53
CA TYR A 98 9.07 14.45 14.67
C TYR A 98 9.35 13.54 13.49
N THR A 99 8.30 12.89 13.00
CA THR A 99 8.35 12.00 11.85
C THR A 99 7.07 12.22 11.05
N CYS A 100 7.22 12.56 9.78
CA CYS A 100 6.09 12.73 8.88
C CYS A 100 5.48 11.38 8.52
N ASN A 101 4.19 11.38 8.23
CA ASN A 101 3.48 10.19 7.76
C ASN A 101 3.92 9.81 6.34
N GLU A 102 3.59 8.61 5.91
CA GLU A 102 3.82 8.15 4.54
C GLU A 102 3.19 9.11 3.51
N GLY A 103 3.96 9.48 2.48
CA GLY A 103 3.55 10.46 1.48
C GLY A 103 3.67 11.92 1.91
N TYR A 104 4.27 12.19 3.07
CA TYR A 104 4.58 13.53 3.55
C TYR A 104 6.08 13.65 3.85
N GLN A 105 6.65 14.81 3.53
CA GLN A 105 8.04 15.15 3.78
C GLN A 105 8.16 16.34 4.73
N LEU A 106 9.25 16.36 5.49
CA LEU A 106 9.53 17.43 6.42
C LEU A 106 9.88 18.72 5.67
N LEU A 107 9.23 19.82 6.03
CA LEU A 107 9.58 21.15 5.55
C LEU A 107 10.69 21.75 6.42
N GLY A 108 11.89 21.82 5.87
CA GLY A 108 13.10 22.32 6.55
C GLY A 108 13.98 21.20 7.11
N GLU A 109 15.05 21.58 7.81
CA GLU A 109 16.09 20.65 8.27
C GLU A 109 15.89 20.18 9.73
N ILE A 110 15.06 20.88 10.50
CA ILE A 110 14.90 20.67 11.93
C ILE A 110 13.70 19.76 12.18
N ASP A 111 13.98 18.51 12.56
CA ASP A 111 12.96 17.50 12.88
C ASP A 111 12.71 17.37 14.39
N TYR A 112 13.30 18.22 15.22
CA TYR A 112 13.25 18.05 16.68
C TYR A 112 12.97 19.35 17.44
N ARG A 113 12.45 19.16 18.65
CA ARG A 113 12.32 20.23 19.65
C ARG A 113 12.97 19.79 20.94
N GLU A 114 13.62 20.74 21.62
CA GLU A 114 14.28 20.52 22.90
C GLU A 114 13.67 21.42 23.98
N CYS A 115 13.38 20.87 25.15
CA CYS A 115 12.80 21.59 26.27
C CYS A 115 13.92 22.30 27.05
N ASP A 116 14.08 23.58 26.78
CA ASP A 116 15.02 24.47 27.44
C ASP A 116 14.35 25.25 28.60
N ALA A 117 15.08 26.17 29.23
CA ALA A 117 14.64 26.90 30.42
C ALA A 117 13.37 27.74 30.17
N ASP A 118 13.24 28.28 28.97
CA ASP A 118 12.13 29.14 28.56
C ASP A 118 10.97 28.37 27.91
N GLY A 119 11.22 27.15 27.41
CA GLY A 119 10.20 26.32 26.78
C GLY A 119 10.81 25.42 25.70
N TRP A 120 9.96 24.94 24.80
CA TRP A 120 10.41 24.19 23.64
C TRP A 120 11.14 25.10 22.65
N VAL A 121 12.38 24.74 22.33
CA VAL A 121 13.21 25.37 21.29
C VAL A 121 12.74 24.88 19.92
N ASN A 122 12.90 25.76 18.92
CA ASN A 122 12.39 25.62 17.55
C ASN A 122 10.86 25.66 17.46
N ASP A 123 10.33 25.94 16.27
CA ASP A 123 8.90 25.85 15.99
C ASP A 123 8.47 24.39 15.80
N ILE A 124 7.15 24.15 15.75
CA ILE A 124 6.62 22.82 15.42
C ILE A 124 6.98 22.51 13.97
N PRO A 125 7.73 21.43 13.69
CA PRO A 125 8.09 21.08 12.32
C PRO A 125 6.85 20.77 11.48
N LEU A 126 6.82 21.20 10.22
CA LEU A 126 5.67 21.02 9.33
C LEU A 126 5.92 19.89 8.34
N CYS A 127 4.89 19.08 8.09
CA CYS A 127 4.92 18.02 7.09
C CYS A 127 4.09 18.45 5.87
N GLU A 128 4.72 18.52 4.70
CA GLU A 128 4.04 18.80 3.44
C GLU A 128 3.88 17.53 2.61
N VAL A 129 2.76 17.43 1.91
CA VAL A 129 2.50 16.30 1.01
C VAL A 129 3.55 16.26 -0.09
N VAL A 130 4.08 15.08 -0.40
CA VAL A 130 5.00 14.93 -1.53
C VAL A 130 4.26 15.19 -2.84
N LYS A 131 4.99 15.75 -3.79
CA LYS A 131 4.44 16.16 -5.08
C LYS A 131 5.26 15.60 -6.23
N CYS A 132 4.56 15.09 -7.24
CA CYS A 132 5.13 14.61 -8.48
C CYS A 132 5.07 15.69 -9.56
N LEU A 133 6.03 15.63 -10.48
CA LEU A 133 6.11 16.54 -11.62
C LEU A 133 4.83 16.47 -12.46
N PRO A 134 4.34 17.62 -12.96
CA PRO A 134 3.24 17.66 -13.91
C PRO A 134 3.50 16.77 -15.13
N VAL A 135 2.45 16.13 -15.63
CA VAL A 135 2.48 15.27 -16.81
C VAL A 135 1.64 15.87 -17.92
N THR A 136 2.19 15.85 -19.14
CA THR A 136 1.50 16.31 -20.34
C THR A 136 0.86 15.16 -21.09
N ASP A 137 -0.05 15.48 -22.01
CA ASP A 137 -0.65 14.49 -22.91
C ASP A 137 0.41 13.73 -23.72
N PRO A 138 0.28 12.41 -23.89
CA PRO A 138 1.11 11.66 -24.82
C PRO A 138 0.76 12.04 -26.26
N GLU A 139 1.74 11.94 -27.17
CA GLU A 139 1.49 12.12 -28.59
C GLU A 139 0.41 11.12 -29.06
N ASN A 140 -0.59 11.59 -29.81
CA ASN A 140 -1.76 10.80 -30.21
C ASN A 140 -2.58 10.19 -29.05
N GLY A 141 -2.57 10.84 -27.89
CA GLY A 141 -3.45 10.50 -26.78
C GLY A 141 -3.77 11.69 -25.89
N ARG A 142 -4.42 11.41 -24.77
CA ARG A 142 -4.86 12.38 -23.78
C ARG A 142 -4.88 11.78 -22.38
N ILE A 143 -4.72 12.64 -21.39
CA ILE A 143 -5.00 12.32 -20.00
C ILE A 143 -6.51 12.45 -19.76
N VAL A 144 -7.15 11.40 -19.23
CA VAL A 144 -8.61 11.36 -19.02
C VAL A 144 -9.02 11.45 -17.55
N SER A 145 -8.09 11.32 -16.62
CA SER A 145 -8.34 11.45 -15.18
C SER A 145 -7.18 12.15 -14.48
N GLY A 146 -7.51 12.87 -13.40
CA GLY A 146 -6.52 13.58 -12.61
C GLY A 146 -6.13 14.95 -13.16
N ALA A 147 -6.72 15.40 -14.28
CA ALA A 147 -6.49 16.72 -14.87
C ALA A 147 -7.00 17.84 -13.94
N LEU A 148 -6.19 18.18 -12.96
CA LEU A 148 -6.01 19.55 -12.50
C LEU A 148 -5.39 20.35 -13.67
N GLU A 149 -5.42 21.67 -13.60
CA GLU A 149 -4.96 22.54 -14.71
C GLU A 149 -3.58 22.10 -15.26
N PRO A 150 -3.26 22.34 -16.55
CA PRO A 150 -2.10 21.75 -17.26
C PRO A 150 -0.73 21.87 -16.57
N ASP A 151 -0.59 22.78 -15.60
CA ASP A 151 0.63 23.07 -14.86
C ASP A 151 0.53 22.81 -13.34
N GLN A 152 -0.52 22.14 -12.87
CA GLN A 152 -0.70 21.87 -11.44
C GLN A 152 0.04 20.59 -11.02
N GLU A 153 0.77 20.70 -9.91
CA GLU A 153 1.51 19.59 -9.30
C GLU A 153 0.55 18.49 -8.78
N TYR A 154 0.99 17.24 -8.88
CA TYR A 154 0.20 16.09 -8.40
C TYR A 154 0.68 15.67 -7.02
N SER A 155 -0.22 15.64 -6.04
CA SER A 155 0.10 15.17 -4.70
C SER A 155 0.12 13.64 -4.61
N PHE A 156 0.81 13.13 -3.59
CA PHE A 156 0.83 11.70 -3.23
C PHE A 156 -0.55 11.04 -3.36
N GLY A 157 -0.58 9.89 -4.03
CA GLY A 157 -1.78 9.09 -4.22
C GLY A 157 -2.68 9.53 -5.38
N HIS A 158 -2.45 10.69 -6.01
CA HIS A 158 -3.16 11.04 -7.24
C HIS A 158 -2.85 10.05 -8.36
N VAL A 159 -3.89 9.68 -9.13
CA VAL A 159 -3.81 8.72 -10.24
C VAL A 159 -4.13 9.39 -11.56
N VAL A 160 -3.26 9.19 -12.54
CA VAL A 160 -3.41 9.67 -13.91
C VAL A 160 -3.67 8.47 -14.82
N ARG A 161 -4.68 8.60 -15.67
CA ARG A 161 -5.06 7.59 -16.66
C ARG A 161 -4.93 8.15 -18.06
N PHE A 162 -4.34 7.35 -18.93
CA PHE A 162 -4.13 7.70 -20.33
C PHE A 162 -5.13 7.00 -21.24
N GLU A 163 -5.53 7.70 -22.28
CA GLU A 163 -6.32 7.17 -23.38
C GLU A 163 -5.72 7.62 -24.71
N CYS A 164 -5.51 6.68 -25.61
CA CYS A 164 -5.03 7.00 -26.95
C CYS A 164 -6.19 7.43 -27.86
N ASN A 165 -5.87 8.28 -28.83
CA ASN A 165 -6.80 8.70 -29.87
C ASN A 165 -7.21 7.49 -30.75
N ALA A 166 -8.29 7.66 -31.50
CA ALA A 166 -8.76 6.63 -32.43
C ALA A 166 -7.64 6.22 -33.41
N GLY A 167 -7.44 4.91 -33.59
CA GLY A 167 -6.35 4.35 -34.41
C GLY A 167 -5.08 3.97 -33.64
N PHE A 168 -4.98 4.34 -32.36
CA PHE A 168 -3.81 4.09 -31.52
C PHE A 168 -4.15 3.22 -30.30
N LYS A 169 -3.15 2.45 -29.83
CA LYS A 169 -3.20 1.65 -28.59
C LYS A 169 -2.11 2.10 -27.62
N VAL A 170 -2.36 1.90 -26.34
CA VAL A 170 -1.41 2.20 -25.27
C VAL A 170 -0.28 1.16 -25.29
N GLU A 171 0.96 1.61 -25.34
CA GLU A 171 2.17 0.84 -25.10
C GLU A 171 2.76 1.26 -23.74
N GLY A 172 2.73 0.32 -22.78
CA GLY A 172 3.10 0.57 -21.39
C GLY A 172 1.89 0.46 -20.44
N GLN A 173 2.00 1.04 -19.25
CA GLN A 173 0.92 1.04 -18.27
C GLN A 173 -0.08 2.16 -18.56
N LYS A 174 -1.38 1.82 -18.57
CA LYS A 174 -2.46 2.77 -18.82
C LYS A 174 -2.68 3.77 -17.68
N GLU A 175 -2.22 3.43 -16.49
CA GLU A 175 -2.41 4.20 -15.26
C GLU A 175 -1.08 4.33 -14.50
N MET A 176 -0.90 5.48 -13.86
CA MET A 176 0.25 5.76 -12.99
C MET A 176 -0.20 6.61 -11.82
N HIS A 177 0.46 6.46 -10.67
CA HIS A 177 0.15 7.21 -9.46
C HIS A 177 1.38 7.94 -8.91
N CYS A 178 1.16 9.04 -8.20
CA CYS A 178 2.23 9.75 -7.52
C CYS A 178 2.64 8.98 -6.26
N SER A 179 3.88 8.50 -6.23
CA SER A 179 4.43 7.69 -5.15
C SER A 179 4.94 8.55 -3.99
N ASP A 180 5.25 7.91 -2.87
CA ASP A 180 5.73 8.51 -1.63
C ASP A 180 7.10 9.22 -1.76
N ASN A 181 7.88 8.86 -2.77
CA ASN A 181 9.18 9.46 -3.09
C ASN A 181 9.08 10.69 -4.04
N GLY A 182 7.88 11.16 -4.36
CA GLY A 182 7.67 12.27 -5.31
C GLY A 182 7.96 11.91 -6.76
N LEU A 183 8.13 10.60 -7.06
CA LEU A 183 8.22 10.09 -8.43
C LEU A 183 6.92 9.39 -8.80
N TRP A 184 6.68 9.32 -10.09
CA TRP A 184 5.58 8.54 -10.63
C TRP A 184 5.87 7.03 -10.54
N SER A 185 4.82 6.25 -10.26
CA SER A 185 4.91 4.79 -10.14
C SER A 185 5.39 4.09 -11.41
N ASN A 186 5.13 4.69 -12.57
CA ASN A 186 5.45 4.15 -13.89
C ASN A 186 5.90 5.28 -14.82
N GLU A 187 6.61 4.92 -15.89
CA GLU A 187 6.90 5.85 -16.98
C GLU A 187 5.64 6.20 -17.77
N LYS A 188 5.63 7.41 -18.34
CA LYS A 188 4.56 7.88 -19.23
C LYS A 188 4.42 6.93 -20.43
N PRO A 189 3.22 6.39 -20.70
CA PRO A 189 3.03 5.45 -21.80
C PRO A 189 3.09 6.16 -23.15
N ARG A 190 3.28 5.37 -24.21
CA ARG A 190 3.23 5.84 -25.61
C ARG A 190 1.94 5.38 -26.28
N CYS A 191 1.41 6.19 -27.18
CA CYS A 191 0.33 5.77 -28.06
C CYS A 191 0.90 5.39 -29.41
N VAL A 192 0.85 4.10 -29.72
CA VAL A 192 1.36 3.53 -30.98
C VAL A 192 0.21 3.11 -31.87
N GLU A 193 0.40 3.11 -33.19
CA GLU A 193 -0.64 2.67 -34.11
C GLU A 193 -1.11 1.24 -33.78
N ILE A 194 -2.42 1.00 -33.89
CA ILE A 194 -2.99 -0.32 -33.67
C ILE A 194 -2.48 -1.26 -34.76
N SER A 195 -1.65 -2.20 -34.31
CA SER A 195 -1.11 -3.28 -35.11
C SER A 195 -1.16 -4.59 -34.34
N CYS A 196 -1.48 -5.67 -35.05
CA CYS A 196 -1.47 -7.03 -34.52
C CYS A 196 -0.51 -7.88 -35.33
N THR A 197 0.36 -8.63 -34.67
CA THR A 197 1.19 -9.63 -35.32
C THR A 197 0.36 -10.85 -35.67
N ALA A 198 0.77 -11.60 -36.70
CA ALA A 198 0.14 -12.87 -37.03
C ALA A 198 0.12 -13.78 -35.80
N PRO A 199 -1.06 -14.22 -35.33
CA PRO A 199 -1.17 -15.04 -34.13
C PRO A 199 -0.79 -16.48 -34.46
N GLU A 200 -0.20 -17.17 -33.49
CA GLU A 200 -0.03 -18.61 -33.55
C GLU A 200 -1.37 -19.29 -33.21
N VAL A 201 -1.81 -20.19 -34.09
CA VAL A 201 -3.08 -20.92 -33.94
C VAL A 201 -2.78 -22.33 -33.48
N GLU A 202 -2.96 -22.60 -32.19
CA GLU A 202 -2.79 -23.95 -31.66
C GLU A 202 -3.80 -24.91 -32.31
N ASN A 203 -3.32 -26.06 -32.79
CA ASN A 203 -4.12 -27.06 -33.51
C ASN A 203 -4.84 -26.53 -34.76
N GLY A 204 -4.27 -25.51 -35.40
CA GLY A 204 -4.75 -24.98 -36.66
C GLY A 204 -3.63 -24.38 -37.53
N VAL A 205 -4.02 -23.88 -38.69
CA VAL A 205 -3.14 -23.29 -39.69
C VAL A 205 -3.68 -21.93 -40.12
N ALA A 206 -2.79 -20.93 -40.18
CA ALA A 206 -3.08 -19.62 -40.74
C ALA A 206 -3.29 -19.72 -42.25
N LEU A 207 -4.34 -19.10 -42.78
CA LEU A 207 -4.61 -19.09 -44.23
C LEU A 207 -3.89 -17.94 -44.96
N SER A 208 -3.41 -16.94 -44.22
CA SER A 208 -2.72 -15.76 -44.75
C SER A 208 -1.26 -15.75 -44.33
N GLN A 209 -0.36 -15.37 -45.25
CA GLN A 209 1.07 -15.19 -45.00
C GLN A 209 1.44 -13.78 -44.48
N LYS A 210 0.45 -12.88 -44.33
CA LYS A 210 0.68 -11.53 -43.80
C LYS A 210 1.10 -11.60 -42.33
N LEU A 211 2.20 -10.92 -41.99
CA LEU A 211 2.81 -10.96 -40.65
C LEU A 211 2.32 -9.85 -39.70
N SER A 212 1.82 -8.74 -40.24
CA SER A 212 1.38 -7.57 -39.48
C SER A 212 0.05 -7.06 -40.04
N TYR A 213 -0.93 -6.85 -39.16
CA TYR A 213 -2.29 -6.45 -39.49
C TYR A 213 -2.64 -5.12 -38.85
N LYS A 214 -3.30 -4.25 -39.62
CA LYS A 214 -3.83 -2.96 -39.13
C LYS A 214 -5.18 -3.15 -38.43
N GLN A 215 -5.63 -2.12 -37.73
CA GLN A 215 -6.96 -2.11 -37.09
C GLN A 215 -8.07 -2.53 -38.07
N ASN A 216 -9.00 -3.36 -37.59
CA ASN A 216 -10.15 -3.89 -38.32
C ASN A 216 -9.81 -4.88 -39.46
N GLU A 217 -8.54 -5.17 -39.72
CA GLU A 217 -8.18 -6.25 -40.64
C GLU A 217 -8.50 -7.62 -40.04
N ARG A 218 -8.87 -8.56 -40.91
CA ARG A 218 -9.24 -9.92 -40.56
C ARG A 218 -8.08 -10.89 -40.78
N PHE A 219 -7.87 -11.76 -39.81
CA PHE A 219 -7.03 -12.93 -39.89
C PHE A 219 -7.91 -14.17 -40.00
N GLN A 220 -7.64 -15.03 -40.99
CA GLN A 220 -8.40 -16.26 -41.22
C GLN A 220 -7.53 -17.47 -40.94
N TYR A 221 -8.14 -18.49 -40.32
CA TYR A 221 -7.44 -19.73 -39.97
C TYR A 221 -8.34 -20.95 -40.14
N GLN A 222 -7.71 -22.11 -40.25
CA GLN A 222 -8.38 -23.40 -40.37
C GLN A 222 -7.91 -24.34 -39.27
N CYS A 223 -8.85 -24.98 -38.57
CA CYS A 223 -8.50 -25.98 -37.57
C CYS A 223 -8.05 -27.29 -38.21
N HIS A 224 -7.09 -27.96 -37.58
CA HIS A 224 -6.66 -29.30 -37.97
C HIS A 224 -7.79 -30.32 -37.75
N GLN A 225 -7.64 -31.49 -38.38
CA GLN A 225 -8.61 -32.57 -38.24
C GLN A 225 -8.76 -33.00 -36.77
N GLY A 226 -10.01 -33.13 -36.31
CA GLY A 226 -10.34 -33.43 -34.91
C GLY A 226 -10.52 -32.20 -34.02
N PHE A 227 -10.33 -30.99 -34.56
CA PHE A 227 -10.56 -29.72 -33.85
C PHE A 227 -11.65 -28.89 -34.52
N VAL A 228 -12.27 -27.99 -33.75
CA VAL A 228 -13.32 -27.07 -34.21
C VAL A 228 -13.02 -25.65 -33.71
N TYR A 229 -13.60 -24.66 -34.39
CA TYR A 229 -13.50 -23.27 -33.94
C TYR A 229 -14.25 -23.11 -32.62
N ARG A 230 -13.60 -22.52 -31.60
CA ARG A 230 -14.26 -22.21 -30.32
C ARG A 230 -15.41 -21.22 -30.49
N GLU A 231 -15.17 -20.17 -31.27
CA GLU A 231 -16.17 -19.13 -31.55
C GLU A 231 -16.31 -18.88 -33.04
N ARG A 232 -15.22 -18.47 -33.70
CA ARG A 232 -15.23 -18.03 -35.09
C ARG A 232 -13.96 -18.49 -35.81
N GLY A 233 -14.05 -18.74 -37.12
CA GLY A 233 -12.91 -19.09 -37.96
C GLY A 233 -12.07 -17.90 -38.45
N ASP A 234 -12.35 -16.71 -37.93
CA ASP A 234 -11.60 -15.49 -38.20
C ASP A 234 -11.51 -14.61 -36.96
N ALA A 235 -10.47 -13.78 -36.91
CA ALA A 235 -10.23 -12.80 -35.86
C ALA A 235 -10.00 -11.41 -36.46
N ILE A 236 -10.44 -10.39 -35.74
CA ILE A 236 -10.30 -8.98 -36.14
C ILE A 236 -9.23 -8.34 -35.26
N CYS A 237 -8.32 -7.56 -35.85
CA CYS A 237 -7.33 -6.81 -35.09
C CYS A 237 -7.98 -5.59 -34.42
N THR A 238 -7.91 -5.54 -33.09
CA THR A 238 -8.47 -4.46 -32.26
C THR A 238 -7.36 -3.78 -31.42
N ALA A 239 -7.70 -2.70 -30.72
CA ALA A 239 -6.76 -2.03 -29.79
C ALA A 239 -6.28 -2.96 -28.65
N SER A 240 -7.07 -3.97 -28.29
CA SER A 240 -6.74 -4.96 -27.25
C SER A 240 -6.09 -6.23 -27.80
N GLY A 241 -5.81 -6.29 -29.11
CA GLY A 241 -5.30 -7.49 -29.79
C GLY A 241 -6.37 -8.17 -30.65
N TRP A 242 -6.20 -9.47 -30.89
CA TRP A 242 -7.11 -10.25 -31.73
C TRP A 242 -8.43 -10.56 -31.02
N ASN A 243 -9.54 -10.30 -31.69
CA ASN A 243 -10.87 -10.60 -31.16
C ASN A 243 -11.77 -11.29 -32.22
N PRO A 244 -12.30 -12.50 -31.94
CA PRO A 244 -11.95 -13.36 -30.81
C PRO A 244 -10.49 -13.81 -30.90
N GLN A 245 -9.93 -14.32 -29.80
CA GLN A 245 -8.60 -14.92 -29.81
C GLN A 245 -8.64 -16.20 -30.67
N PRO A 246 -7.81 -16.33 -31.73
CA PRO A 246 -7.77 -17.53 -32.56
C PRO A 246 -7.43 -18.77 -31.74
N PHE A 247 -8.37 -19.70 -31.69
CA PHE A 247 -8.21 -20.96 -30.96
C PHE A 247 -9.04 -22.07 -31.60
N CYS A 248 -8.44 -23.25 -31.71
CA CYS A 248 -9.10 -24.47 -32.15
C CYS A 248 -9.25 -25.40 -30.94
N GLU A 249 -10.50 -25.68 -30.57
CA GLU A 249 -10.80 -26.59 -29.47
C GLU A 249 -10.95 -28.02 -29.96
N GLU A 250 -10.53 -28.98 -29.14
CA GLU A 250 -10.65 -30.39 -29.50
C GLU A 250 -12.12 -30.80 -29.51
N LYS A 251 -12.48 -31.52 -30.57
CA LYS A 251 -13.80 -32.10 -30.70
C LYS A 251 -13.93 -33.30 -29.78
N THR A 252 -14.69 -33.12 -28.70
CA THR A 252 -14.96 -34.17 -27.73
C THR A 252 -16.45 -34.36 -27.53
N CYS A 253 -16.87 -35.59 -27.29
CA CYS A 253 -18.21 -35.88 -26.82
C CYS A 253 -18.20 -35.86 -25.29
N HIS A 254 -19.07 -35.02 -24.73
CA HIS A 254 -19.28 -34.99 -23.30
C HIS A 254 -19.99 -36.28 -22.84
N PRO A 255 -19.75 -36.71 -21.59
CA PRO A 255 -20.52 -37.76 -20.93
C PRO A 255 -22.01 -37.43 -21.03
N LEU A 256 -22.82 -38.32 -21.59
CA LEU A 256 -24.27 -38.16 -21.63
C LEU A 256 -24.88 -38.85 -20.41
N TYR A 257 -25.87 -38.21 -19.79
CA TYR A 257 -26.77 -38.90 -18.89
C TYR A 257 -27.81 -39.68 -19.71
N ILE A 258 -27.85 -40.99 -19.54
CA ILE A 258 -28.82 -41.86 -20.21
C ILE A 258 -29.93 -42.16 -19.19
N GLU A 259 -31.13 -41.61 -19.41
CA GLU A 259 -32.29 -41.93 -18.58
C GLU A 259 -32.57 -43.43 -18.60
N ASN A 260 -32.71 -44.02 -17.40
CA ASN A 260 -32.93 -45.46 -17.22
C ASN A 260 -31.87 -46.35 -17.91
N GLY A 261 -30.66 -45.84 -18.09
CA GLY A 261 -29.54 -46.59 -18.63
C GLY A 261 -28.23 -46.31 -17.91
N ASP A 262 -27.20 -47.04 -18.31
CA ASP A 262 -25.81 -46.87 -17.90
C ASP A 262 -24.91 -47.14 -19.12
N TYR A 263 -23.64 -46.73 -19.08
CA TYR A 263 -22.70 -46.98 -20.17
C TYR A 263 -21.28 -47.29 -19.69
N SER A 264 -20.54 -48.02 -20.52
CA SER A 264 -19.13 -48.34 -20.28
C SER A 264 -18.31 -48.23 -21.57
N PRO A 265 -17.03 -47.81 -21.50
CA PRO A 265 -16.30 -47.35 -20.31
C PRO A 265 -16.72 -45.94 -19.88
N TYR A 266 -16.73 -45.68 -18.57
CA TYR A 266 -17.01 -44.34 -18.03
C TYR A 266 -15.77 -43.45 -18.18
N ARG A 267 -15.88 -42.40 -19.00
CA ARG A 267 -14.84 -41.35 -19.11
C ARG A 267 -15.51 -39.98 -18.97
N ILE A 268 -14.75 -39.02 -18.46
CA ILE A 268 -15.18 -37.62 -18.34
C ILE A 268 -15.17 -36.86 -19.68
N LYS A 269 -14.47 -37.39 -20.68
CA LYS A 269 -14.40 -36.88 -22.06
C LYS A 269 -14.12 -38.04 -23.01
N HIS A 270 -14.79 -38.04 -24.15
CA HIS A 270 -14.57 -39.01 -25.22
C HIS A 270 -14.07 -38.30 -26.47
N ARG A 271 -13.00 -38.82 -27.08
CA ARG A 271 -12.42 -38.27 -28.31
C ARG A 271 -13.18 -38.81 -29.52
N SER A 272 -13.10 -38.10 -30.65
CA SER A 272 -13.68 -38.58 -31.91
C SER A 272 -13.15 -39.98 -32.24
N GLY A 273 -14.06 -40.93 -32.46
CA GLY A 273 -13.76 -42.34 -32.70
C GLY A 273 -13.90 -43.24 -31.48
N ASP A 274 -13.97 -42.69 -30.25
CA ASP A 274 -14.26 -43.47 -29.04
C ASP A 274 -15.65 -44.11 -29.14
N GLU A 275 -15.74 -45.35 -28.69
CA GLU A 275 -17.00 -46.11 -28.65
C GLU A 275 -17.35 -46.42 -27.19
N ILE A 276 -18.63 -46.23 -26.84
CA ILE A 276 -19.20 -46.67 -25.57
C ILE A 276 -20.34 -47.64 -25.84
N LYS A 277 -20.52 -48.60 -24.94
CA LYS A 277 -21.66 -49.51 -24.95
C LYS A 277 -22.62 -49.11 -23.83
N TYR A 278 -23.87 -48.84 -24.18
CA TYR A 278 -24.91 -48.52 -23.21
C TYR A 278 -25.84 -49.71 -22.95
N THR A 279 -26.36 -49.80 -21.74
CA THR A 279 -27.33 -50.81 -21.29
C THR A 279 -28.49 -50.15 -20.59
N CYS A 280 -29.71 -50.62 -20.83
CA CYS A 280 -30.90 -50.12 -20.17
C CYS A 280 -31.17 -50.90 -18.87
N LYS A 281 -31.80 -50.24 -17.90
CA LYS A 281 -32.24 -50.82 -16.63
C LYS A 281 -33.50 -51.67 -16.85
N ASP A 282 -33.84 -52.50 -15.87
CA ASP A 282 -35.01 -53.38 -15.91
C ASP A 282 -36.29 -52.61 -16.23
N GLY A 283 -37.08 -53.12 -17.19
CA GLY A 283 -38.30 -52.46 -17.68
C GLY A 283 -38.11 -51.54 -18.89
N PHE A 284 -36.89 -51.40 -19.42
CA PHE A 284 -36.58 -50.58 -20.59
C PHE A 284 -35.74 -51.35 -21.64
N SER A 285 -35.91 -51.00 -22.92
CA SER A 285 -35.12 -51.51 -24.04
C SER A 285 -34.42 -50.38 -24.81
N PRO A 286 -33.28 -50.65 -25.48
CA PRO A 286 -32.66 -49.70 -26.39
C PRO A 286 -33.64 -49.24 -27.46
N ALA A 287 -33.71 -47.93 -27.72
CA ALA A 287 -34.56 -47.37 -28.78
C ALA A 287 -34.06 -47.73 -30.19
N THR A 288 -32.76 -48.05 -30.31
CA THR A 288 -32.12 -48.52 -31.54
C THR A 288 -31.66 -49.96 -31.38
N LEU A 289 -31.59 -50.71 -32.48
CA LEU A 289 -31.02 -52.08 -32.49
C LEU A 289 -29.52 -52.09 -32.10
N GLU A 290 -28.84 -50.94 -32.23
CA GLU A 290 -27.44 -50.77 -31.86
C GLU A 290 -27.29 -50.26 -30.42
N THR A 291 -26.53 -50.98 -29.60
CA THR A 291 -26.18 -50.61 -28.21
C THR A 291 -24.78 -50.00 -28.08
N VAL A 292 -24.02 -49.95 -29.17
CA VAL A 292 -22.70 -49.32 -29.24
C VAL A 292 -22.87 -47.97 -29.93
N VAL A 293 -22.44 -46.90 -29.26
CA VAL A 293 -22.50 -45.55 -29.81
C VAL A 293 -21.10 -45.01 -29.96
N LYS A 294 -20.86 -44.33 -31.07
CA LYS A 294 -19.57 -43.78 -31.43
C LYS A 294 -19.56 -42.28 -31.25
N CYS A 295 -18.52 -41.75 -30.62
CA CYS A 295 -18.29 -40.32 -30.60
C CYS A 295 -17.85 -39.88 -32.00
N THR A 296 -18.68 -39.08 -32.67
CA THR A 296 -18.44 -38.57 -34.01
C THR A 296 -18.29 -37.05 -34.00
N SER A 297 -18.06 -36.49 -35.18
CA SER A 297 -18.04 -35.05 -35.39
C SER A 297 -19.41 -34.37 -35.19
N SER A 298 -20.50 -35.09 -35.00
CA SER A 298 -21.82 -34.52 -34.69
C SER A 298 -22.30 -34.88 -33.30
N GLY A 299 -21.44 -35.48 -32.47
CA GLY A 299 -21.79 -36.02 -31.16
C GLY A 299 -21.89 -37.54 -31.19
N TRP A 300 -22.59 -38.10 -30.21
CA TRP A 300 -22.80 -39.55 -30.10
C TRP A 300 -23.77 -40.06 -31.16
N ILE A 301 -23.33 -41.02 -31.98
CA ILE A 301 -24.15 -41.65 -33.03
C ILE A 301 -24.11 -43.19 -32.90
N PRO A 302 -25.27 -43.87 -32.87
CA PRO A 302 -26.60 -43.29 -32.66
C PRO A 302 -26.70 -42.60 -31.28
N TYR A 303 -27.70 -41.74 -31.07
CA TYR A 303 -27.89 -41.12 -29.76
C TYR A 303 -28.45 -42.17 -28.78
N PRO A 304 -27.78 -42.46 -27.63
CA PRO A 304 -28.20 -43.52 -26.74
C PRO A 304 -29.51 -43.16 -26.03
N ARG A 305 -30.54 -44.01 -26.14
CA ARG A 305 -31.85 -43.81 -25.52
C ARG A 305 -32.48 -45.14 -25.11
N CYS A 306 -33.08 -45.18 -23.93
CA CYS A 306 -33.83 -46.32 -23.41
C CYS A 306 -35.34 -45.98 -23.38
N THR A 307 -36.19 -46.86 -23.90
CA THR A 307 -37.65 -46.71 -23.97
C THR A 307 -38.36 -47.81 -23.20
N SER A 308 -39.52 -47.52 -22.62
CA SER A 308 -40.27 -48.52 -21.84
C SER A 308 -40.92 -49.58 -22.75
N PHE A 309 -41.14 -50.79 -22.24
CA PHE A 309 -41.82 -51.87 -22.98
C PHE A 309 -43.27 -51.57 -23.41
N PHE A 310 -43.88 -50.47 -22.95
CA PHE A 310 -45.31 -50.19 -23.10
C PHE A 310 -45.67 -49.10 -24.12
N GLU A 311 -44.73 -48.65 -24.97
CA GLU A 311 -44.94 -47.59 -25.99
C GLU A 311 -44.92 -48.08 -27.46
N THR A 312 -45.32 -49.32 -27.73
CA THR A 312 -45.63 -49.81 -29.10
C THR A 312 -47.10 -50.17 -29.22
#